data_AF-W9QI87-F1
#
_entry.id   AF-W9QI87-F1
#
_cell.length_a   1.000
_cell.length_b   1.000
_cell.length_c   1.000
_cell.angle_alpha   90.00
_cell.angle_beta   90.00
_cell.angle_gamma   90.00
#
_symmetry.space_group_name_H-M   'P 1'
#
loop_
_entity.id
_entity.type
_entity.pdbx_description
1 polymer ?
#
loop_
_entity_poly.entity_id
_entity_poly.type
_entity_poly.pdbx_seq_one_letter_code
_entity_poly.pdbx_strand_id
1 'polypeptide(L)'
;MVEEFPSDPMERTEKIMRKSVSTFLKHFHYFTTTPVLLVLPFSSSVLISQPLFSSSASSKFSLFLSHDHFSRSFISPSIFVIPFALSSLLIAKASVINRHKLASSQATSLSFLSLYRPLLLTHLLNIILCISIHITSTFLLLIIIHSLGSFGFFTAIFRTVCGIFLYAFVTNIILLCNLALVVAGMENCSGCKAIYRAYLLRKGKNSMALIFWAFLTNLGLASVEALFCFRLVRPHQRPSLSIALEGLLIAYLYSIIIVLDTIACCFFIKSRTPDSSTENGNGIYNQIELV
;
A
#
# COMPACT_ATOMS: atom_id res chain seq x y z
N MET A 1 21.98 33.62 2.93
CA MET A 1 21.55 32.60 1.95
C MET A 1 22.29 31.33 2.31
N VAL A 2 21.64 30.41 3.02
CA VAL A 2 22.20 29.09 3.31
C VAL A 2 21.87 28.23 2.10
N GLU A 3 22.88 27.86 1.32
CA GLU A 3 22.74 26.84 0.28
C GLU A 3 22.33 25.53 0.94
N GLU A 4 21.06 25.17 0.79
CA GLU A 4 20.56 23.84 1.15
C GLU A 4 21.12 22.86 0.11
N PHE A 5 22.26 22.23 0.44
CA PHE A 5 22.81 21.13 -0.36
C PHE A 5 21.71 20.09 -0.63
N PRO A 6 21.64 19.52 -1.84
CA PRO A 6 20.62 18.52 -2.16
C PRO A 6 20.85 17.29 -1.27
N SER A 7 20.07 17.19 -0.19
CA SER A 7 20.09 16.04 0.72
C SER A 7 19.94 14.75 -0.07
N ASP A 8 20.81 13.78 0.18
CA ASP A 8 20.77 12.46 -0.46
C ASP A 8 19.36 11.86 -0.28
N PRO A 9 18.72 11.30 -1.33
CA PRO A 9 17.45 10.60 -1.21
C PRO A 9 17.42 9.56 -0.07
N MET A 10 18.56 8.94 0.25
CA MET A 10 18.67 7.98 1.35
C MET A 10 18.53 8.64 2.73
N GLU A 11 19.17 9.79 2.94
CA GLU A 11 19.08 10.58 4.17
C GLU A 11 17.64 11.09 4.41
N ARG A 12 16.96 11.52 3.35
CA ARG A 12 15.57 11.96 3.43
C ARG A 12 14.63 10.82 3.83
N THR A 13 14.87 9.62 3.30
CA THR A 13 14.07 8.44 3.62
C THR A 13 14.26 8.03 5.08
N GLU A 14 15.50 8.05 5.57
CA GLU A 14 15.83 7.78 6.96
C GLU A 14 15.16 8.78 7.91
N LYS A 15 15.18 10.09 7.58
CA LYS A 15 14.49 11.12 8.36
C LYS A 15 12.98 10.87 8.43
N ILE A 16 12.35 10.51 7.31
CA ILE A 16 10.91 10.19 7.26
C ILE A 16 10.63 8.93 8.11
N MET A 17 11.44 7.88 7.98
CA MET A 17 11.33 6.65 8.77
C MET A 17 11.42 6.91 10.26
N ARG A 18 12.48 7.63 10.68
CA ARG A 18 12.72 7.94 12.08
C ARG A 18 11.55 8.75 12.66
N LYS A 19 11.04 9.70 11.89
CA LYS A 19 9.91 10.53 12.30
C LYS A 19 8.59 9.76 12.35
N SER A 20 8.33 8.86 11.40
CA SER A 20 7.12 8.02 11.41
C SER A 20 7.14 7.05 12.58
N VAL A 21 8.26 6.35 12.83
CA VAL A 21 8.45 5.44 13.97
C VAL A 21 8.37 6.20 15.29
N SER A 22 9.07 7.34 15.41
CA SER A 22 9.02 8.17 16.62
C SER A 22 7.61 8.68 16.91
N THR A 23 6.87 9.10 15.89
CA THR A 23 5.48 9.56 16.05
C THR A 23 4.54 8.42 16.43
N PHE A 24 4.72 7.25 15.83
CA PHE A 24 4.00 6.03 16.16
C PHE A 24 4.24 5.63 17.62
N LEU A 25 5.50 5.60 18.06
CA LEU A 25 5.87 5.26 19.45
C LEU A 25 5.38 6.30 20.45
N LYS A 26 5.49 7.60 20.14
CA LYS A 26 5.02 8.68 21.01
C LYS A 26 3.50 8.62 21.25
N HIS A 27 2.75 8.14 20.26
CA HIS A 27 1.30 7.94 20.36
C HIS A 27 0.92 6.47 20.22
N PHE A 28 1.70 5.58 20.84
CA PHE A 28 1.58 4.13 20.65
C PHE A 28 0.17 3.62 20.97
N HIS A 29 -0.38 3.99 22.13
CA HIS A 29 -1.74 3.60 22.52
C HIS A 29 -2.77 4.11 21.50
N TYR A 30 -2.56 5.29 20.94
CA TYR A 30 -3.49 5.90 20.01
C TYR A 30 -3.49 5.23 18.63
N PHE A 31 -2.32 4.84 18.12
CA PHE A 31 -2.21 4.15 16.83
C PHE A 31 -2.43 2.64 16.92
N THR A 32 -2.29 2.05 18.10
CA THR A 32 -2.45 0.61 18.32
C THR A 32 -3.89 0.24 18.69
N THR A 33 -4.55 1.00 19.57
CA THR A 33 -5.86 0.58 20.10
C THR A 33 -6.98 0.64 19.06
N THR A 34 -7.02 1.66 18.20
CA THR A 34 -8.12 1.81 17.21
C THR A 34 -7.70 1.36 15.82
N PRO A 35 -6.63 1.90 15.21
CA PRO A 35 -6.26 1.56 13.84
C PRO A 35 -5.80 0.12 13.67
N VAL A 36 -4.90 -0.37 14.53
CA VAL A 36 -4.37 -1.74 14.40
C VAL A 36 -5.47 -2.78 14.63
N LEU A 37 -6.36 -2.58 15.60
CA LEU A 37 -7.53 -3.46 15.78
C LEU A 37 -8.48 -3.45 14.59
N LEU A 38 -8.67 -2.29 13.95
CA LEU A 38 -9.47 -2.19 12.73
C LEU A 38 -8.81 -2.85 11.52
N VAL A 39 -7.47 -2.89 11.43
CA VAL A 39 -6.76 -3.59 10.33
C VAL A 39 -6.68 -5.10 10.56
N LEU A 40 -6.74 -5.56 11.80
CA LEU A 40 -6.59 -6.97 12.18
C LEU A 40 -7.47 -7.97 11.39
N PRO A 41 -8.79 -7.74 11.16
CA PRO A 41 -9.60 -8.65 10.35
C PRO A 41 -9.16 -8.70 8.88
N PHE A 42 -8.70 -7.59 8.31
CA PHE A 42 -8.08 -7.57 6.98
C PHE A 42 -6.78 -8.39 6.96
N SER A 43 -5.87 -8.15 7.90
CA SER A 43 -4.59 -8.88 7.97
C SER A 43 -4.77 -10.38 8.13
N SER A 44 -5.70 -10.78 9.00
CA SER A 44 -6.02 -12.19 9.21
C SER A 44 -6.57 -12.82 7.94
N SER A 45 -7.46 -12.12 7.23
CA SER A 45 -8.02 -12.60 5.97
C SER A 45 -6.96 -12.76 4.88
N VAL A 46 -6.02 -11.81 4.78
CA VAL A 46 -4.90 -11.89 3.84
C VAL A 46 -4.03 -13.12 4.15
N LEU A 47 -3.56 -13.25 5.39
CA LEU A 47 -2.68 -14.35 5.79
C LEU A 47 -3.34 -15.73 5.64
N ILE A 48 -4.63 -15.86 5.98
CA ILE A 48 -5.37 -17.12 5.86
C ILE A 48 -5.70 -17.46 4.40
N SER A 49 -5.96 -16.46 3.56
CA SER A 49 -6.31 -16.70 2.15
C SER A 49 -5.15 -17.29 1.33
N GLN A 50 -3.90 -17.00 1.70
CA GLN A 50 -2.72 -17.47 0.98
C GLN A 50 -2.55 -19.01 0.99
N PRO A 51 -2.53 -19.71 2.13
CA PRO A 51 -2.42 -21.17 2.15
C PRO A 51 -3.68 -21.89 1.70
N LEU A 52 -4.88 -21.29 1.88
CA LEU A 52 -6.14 -21.93 1.47
C LEU A 52 -6.26 -22.08 -0.05
N PHE A 53 -5.68 -21.14 -0.80
CA PHE A 53 -5.85 -21.08 -2.25
C PHE A 53 -4.55 -21.30 -3.05
N SER A 54 -3.39 -21.35 -2.37
CA SER A 54 -2.11 -21.74 -2.96
C SER A 54 -1.62 -23.04 -2.33
N SER A 55 -1.71 -24.17 -3.05
CA SER A 55 -1.46 -25.51 -2.50
C SER A 55 0.04 -25.85 -2.31
N SER A 56 0.95 -24.89 -2.38
CA SER A 56 2.36 -25.12 -2.11
C SER A 56 3.01 -23.91 -1.49
N ALA A 57 3.66 -24.12 -0.34
CA ALA A 57 4.62 -23.19 0.26
C ALA A 57 5.84 -22.91 -0.64
N SER A 58 5.88 -23.50 -1.83
CA SER A 58 6.73 -23.09 -2.93
C SER A 58 6.34 -21.68 -3.34
N SER A 59 7.13 -20.72 -2.85
CA SER A 59 7.30 -19.32 -3.28
C SER A 59 6.35 -18.81 -4.37
N LYS A 60 5.95 -17.53 -4.28
CA LYS A 60 5.32 -16.78 -5.40
C LYS A 60 6.07 -16.95 -6.74
N PHE A 61 7.31 -17.45 -6.70
CA PHE A 61 8.12 -17.87 -7.83
C PHE A 61 7.68 -19.17 -8.55
N SER A 62 7.13 -20.16 -7.85
CA SER A 62 6.60 -21.39 -8.47
C SER A 62 5.29 -21.17 -9.24
N LEU A 63 4.62 -20.04 -9.00
CA LEU A 63 3.51 -19.57 -9.83
C LEU A 63 3.97 -19.18 -11.25
N PHE A 64 5.27 -18.90 -11.47
CA PHE A 64 5.80 -18.53 -12.79
C PHE A 64 5.88 -19.70 -13.80
N LEU A 65 5.76 -20.95 -13.33
CA LEU A 65 5.95 -22.14 -14.17
C LEU A 65 4.64 -22.78 -14.67
N SER A 66 3.50 -22.53 -14.02
CA SER A 66 2.27 -23.28 -14.28
C SER A 66 1.06 -22.38 -14.53
N HIS A 67 0.50 -22.48 -15.75
CA HIS A 67 -0.64 -21.70 -16.24
C HIS A 67 -1.88 -21.81 -15.32
N ASP A 68 -2.14 -22.99 -14.77
CA ASP A 68 -3.33 -23.26 -13.93
C ASP A 68 -3.25 -22.66 -12.53
N HIS A 69 -2.05 -22.36 -12.04
CA HIS A 69 -1.86 -21.84 -10.68
C HIS A 69 -1.95 -20.31 -10.63
N PHE A 70 -1.68 -19.60 -11.73
CA PHE A 70 -1.66 -18.12 -11.73
C PHE A 70 -3.07 -17.51 -11.59
N SER A 71 -4.06 -18.05 -12.30
CA SER A 71 -5.46 -17.57 -12.22
C SER A 71 -6.10 -17.92 -10.87
N ARG A 72 -5.85 -19.13 -10.37
CA ARG A 72 -6.40 -19.62 -9.09
C ARG A 72 -5.76 -18.92 -7.88
N SER A 73 -4.48 -18.55 -7.98
CA SER A 73 -3.74 -17.92 -6.88
C SER A 73 -4.06 -16.43 -6.66
N PHE A 74 -4.65 -15.72 -7.61
CA PHE A 74 -4.96 -14.29 -7.44
C PHE A 74 -6.45 -14.02 -7.22
N ILE A 75 -7.32 -14.73 -7.95
CA ILE A 75 -8.77 -14.42 -7.97
C ILE A 75 -9.43 -14.85 -6.65
N SER A 76 -9.21 -16.07 -6.17
CA SER A 76 -9.92 -16.54 -4.96
C SER A 76 -9.48 -15.91 -3.64
N PRO A 77 -8.18 -15.61 -3.37
CA PRO A 77 -7.84 -14.87 -2.16
C PRO A 77 -8.32 -13.41 -2.24
N SER A 78 -8.32 -12.80 -3.42
CA SER A 78 -8.81 -11.42 -3.58
C SER A 78 -10.31 -11.30 -3.28
N ILE A 79 -11.15 -12.21 -3.76
CA ILE A 79 -12.60 -12.21 -3.48
C ILE A 79 -12.86 -12.29 -1.97
N PHE A 80 -12.08 -13.11 -1.25
CA PHE A 80 -12.20 -13.26 0.19
C PHE A 80 -11.73 -12.02 0.97
N VAL A 81 -10.69 -11.34 0.49
CA VAL A 81 -10.07 -10.18 1.16
C VAL A 81 -10.79 -8.86 0.87
N ILE A 82 -11.42 -8.70 -0.31
CA ILE A 82 -12.11 -7.47 -0.73
C ILE A 82 -13.12 -6.91 0.29
N PRO A 83 -14.03 -7.68 0.91
CA PRO A 83 -14.98 -7.12 1.88
C PRO A 83 -14.28 -6.56 3.12
N PHE A 84 -13.21 -7.22 3.58
CA PHE A 84 -12.41 -6.75 4.71
C PHE A 84 -11.52 -5.56 4.33
N ALA A 85 -11.08 -5.47 3.06
CA ALA A 85 -10.38 -4.31 2.55
C ALA A 85 -11.31 -3.08 2.50
N LEU A 86 -12.54 -3.24 1.99
CA LEU A 86 -13.53 -2.18 1.88
C LEU A 86 -14.02 -1.66 3.23
N SER A 87 -14.15 -2.53 4.22
CA SER A 87 -14.61 -2.12 5.55
C SER A 87 -13.42 -1.75 6.43
N SER A 88 -12.71 -2.76 6.92
CA SER A 88 -11.79 -2.65 8.04
C SER A 88 -10.51 -1.88 7.70
N LEU A 89 -9.92 -2.11 6.53
CA LEU A 89 -8.72 -1.40 6.06
C LEU A 89 -9.02 0.07 5.72
N LEU A 90 -10.13 0.36 5.03
CA LEU A 90 -10.51 1.73 4.70
C LEU A 90 -10.83 2.57 5.95
N ILE A 91 -11.59 2.01 6.89
CA ILE A 91 -11.90 2.65 8.17
C ILE A 91 -10.61 2.91 8.95
N ALA A 92 -9.69 1.95 8.98
CA ALA A 92 -8.39 2.13 9.63
C ALA A 92 -7.56 3.24 8.98
N LYS A 93 -7.41 3.24 7.64
CA LYS A 93 -6.66 4.28 6.92
C LYS A 93 -7.30 5.67 7.12
N ALA A 94 -8.63 5.76 7.07
CA ALA A 94 -9.35 6.99 7.38
C ALA A 94 -9.08 7.47 8.81
N SER A 95 -9.06 6.56 9.78
CA SER A 95 -8.78 6.88 11.18
C SER A 95 -7.36 7.43 11.39
N VAL A 96 -6.35 6.83 10.74
CA VAL A 96 -4.96 7.29 10.81
C VAL A 96 -4.82 8.68 10.20
N ILE A 97 -5.41 8.90 9.02
CA ILE A 97 -5.33 10.18 8.30
C ILE A 97 -6.04 11.30 9.08
N ASN A 98 -7.26 11.04 9.58
CA ASN A 98 -8.01 12.02 10.38
C ASN A 98 -7.22 12.42 11.65
N ARG A 99 -6.59 11.43 12.28
CA ARG A 99 -5.79 11.64 13.49
C ARG A 99 -4.48 12.37 13.23
N HIS A 100 -3.82 12.07 12.11
CA HIS A 100 -2.63 12.81 11.68
C HIS A 100 -2.96 14.28 11.39
N LYS A 101 -4.08 14.55 10.70
CA LYS A 101 -4.56 15.93 10.45
C LYS A 101 -4.82 16.68 11.76
N LEU A 102 -5.48 16.02 12.72
CA LEU A 102 -5.76 16.57 14.04
C LEU A 102 -4.49 16.88 14.85
N ALA A 103 -3.50 15.99 14.84
CA ALA A 103 -2.21 16.21 15.52
C ALA A 103 -1.37 17.33 14.88
N SER A 104 -1.65 17.68 13.61
CA SER A 104 -0.90 18.68 12.85
C SER A 104 -1.47 20.10 12.87
N SER A 105 -2.41 20.41 13.77
CA SER A 105 -3.00 21.76 13.97
C SER A 105 -3.84 22.31 12.81
N GLN A 106 -4.25 21.47 11.85
CA GLN A 106 -5.16 21.89 10.76
C GLN A 106 -6.56 21.36 11.05
N ALA A 107 -7.23 21.96 12.04
CA ALA A 107 -8.52 21.51 12.53
C ALA A 107 -9.68 22.18 11.77
N THR A 108 -10.35 21.40 10.94
CA THR A 108 -11.81 21.40 10.93
C THR A 108 -12.21 19.95 11.18
N SER A 109 -13.10 19.71 12.15
CA SER A 109 -13.61 18.38 12.48
C SER A 109 -14.39 17.83 11.29
N LEU A 110 -13.68 17.28 10.31
CA LEU A 110 -14.29 16.58 9.19
C LEU A 110 -14.97 15.36 9.78
N SER A 111 -16.27 15.24 9.53
CA SER A 111 -17.03 14.08 9.95
C SER A 111 -16.36 12.84 9.34
N PHE A 112 -16.19 11.80 10.14
CA PHE A 112 -15.58 10.54 9.72
C PHE A 112 -16.16 10.05 8.37
N LEU A 113 -17.46 10.31 8.16
CA LEU A 113 -18.21 9.99 6.97
C LEU A 113 -17.82 10.82 5.72
N SER A 114 -17.41 12.09 5.88
CA SER A 114 -16.97 12.94 4.77
C SER A 114 -15.61 12.53 4.21
N LEU A 115 -14.74 11.93 5.05
CA LEU A 115 -13.48 11.32 4.60
C LEU A 115 -13.71 9.92 4.01
N TYR A 116 -14.67 9.16 4.53
CA TYR A 116 -14.94 7.80 4.07
C TYR A 116 -15.40 7.73 2.60
N ARG A 117 -16.29 8.63 2.18
CA ARG A 117 -16.83 8.66 0.80
C ARG A 117 -15.74 8.81 -0.30
N PRO A 118 -14.80 9.78 -0.23
CA PRO A 118 -13.73 9.90 -1.23
C PRO A 118 -12.71 8.74 -1.17
N LEU A 119 -12.44 8.19 0.03
CA LEU A 119 -11.60 7.00 0.18
C LEU A 119 -12.25 5.76 -0.44
N LEU A 120 -13.55 5.56 -0.23
CA LEU A 120 -14.29 4.45 -0.81
C LEU A 120 -14.31 4.54 -2.33
N LEU A 121 -14.56 5.74 -2.89
CA LEU A 121 -14.56 5.95 -4.34
C LEU A 121 -13.18 5.65 -4.97
N THR A 122 -12.11 6.14 -4.34
CA THR A 122 -10.74 5.86 -4.82
C THR A 122 -10.38 4.40 -4.69
N HIS A 123 -10.82 3.73 -3.63
CA HIS A 123 -10.56 2.31 -3.45
C HIS A 123 -11.33 1.44 -4.45
N LEU A 124 -12.60 1.73 -4.73
CA LEU A 124 -13.36 1.02 -5.77
C LEU A 124 -12.69 1.17 -7.15
N LEU A 125 -12.24 2.37 -7.49
CA LEU A 125 -11.50 2.60 -8.74
C LEU A 125 -10.15 1.88 -8.74
N ASN A 126 -9.44 1.84 -7.62
CA ASN A 126 -8.20 1.09 -7.49
C ASN A 126 -8.41 -0.42 -7.65
N ILE A 127 -9.52 -0.97 -7.14
CA ILE A 127 -9.91 -2.38 -7.32
C ILE A 127 -10.16 -2.66 -8.80
N ILE A 128 -10.99 -1.85 -9.46
CA ILE A 128 -11.27 -1.98 -10.90
C ILE A 128 -9.96 -1.93 -11.70
N LEU A 129 -9.11 -0.95 -11.41
CA LEU A 129 -7.82 -0.77 -12.09
C LEU A 129 -6.88 -1.97 -11.87
N CYS A 130 -6.77 -2.48 -10.64
CA CYS A 130 -5.97 -3.67 -10.36
C CYS A 130 -6.48 -4.91 -11.09
N ILE A 131 -7.80 -5.14 -11.10
CA ILE A 131 -8.42 -6.26 -11.82
C ILE A 131 -8.17 -6.14 -13.32
N SER A 132 -8.38 -4.96 -13.91
CA SER A 132 -8.14 -4.72 -15.34
C SER A 132 -6.69 -5.02 -15.72
N ILE A 133 -5.71 -4.50 -14.98
CA ILE A 133 -4.29 -4.75 -15.26
C ILE A 133 -3.93 -6.22 -15.09
N HIS A 134 -4.48 -6.89 -14.08
CA HIS A 134 -4.24 -8.31 -13.88
C HIS A 134 -4.78 -9.12 -15.07
N ILE A 135 -6.01 -8.86 -15.49
CA ILE A 135 -6.60 -9.53 -16.67
C ILE A 135 -5.77 -9.24 -17.92
N THR A 136 -5.41 -7.99 -18.20
CA THR A 136 -4.57 -7.62 -19.35
C THR A 136 -3.20 -8.30 -19.30
N SER A 137 -2.56 -8.34 -18.13
CA SER A 137 -1.27 -8.99 -17.93
C SER A 137 -1.33 -10.50 -18.18
N THR A 138 -2.38 -11.17 -17.67
CA THR A 138 -2.60 -12.60 -17.93
C THR A 138 -2.88 -12.88 -19.40
N PHE A 139 -3.68 -12.04 -20.05
CA PHE A 139 -4.01 -12.19 -21.47
C PHE A 139 -2.78 -11.98 -22.37
N LEU A 140 -1.95 -10.98 -22.07
CA LEU A 140 -0.69 -10.75 -22.78
C LEU A 140 0.25 -11.95 -22.64
N LEU A 141 0.40 -12.47 -21.41
CA LEU A 141 1.22 -13.66 -21.16
C LEU A 141 0.68 -14.90 -21.90
N LEU A 142 -0.64 -15.07 -21.97
CA LEU A 142 -1.28 -16.15 -22.71
C LEU A 142 -0.96 -16.06 -24.22
N ILE A 143 -1.12 -14.88 -24.82
CA ILE A 143 -0.80 -14.64 -26.23
C ILE A 143 0.66 -15.01 -26.51
N ILE A 144 1.57 -14.57 -25.65
CA ILE A 144 3.00 -14.83 -25.74
C ILE A 144 3.29 -16.34 -25.67
N ILE A 145 2.67 -17.06 -24.74
CA ILE A 145 2.87 -18.51 -24.60
C ILE A 145 2.35 -19.23 -25.85
N HIS A 146 1.18 -18.82 -26.34
CA HIS A 146 0.57 -19.41 -27.52
C HIS A 146 1.41 -19.18 -28.79
N SER A 147 1.93 -17.96 -28.97
CA SER A 147 2.73 -17.61 -30.16
C SER A 147 4.09 -18.30 -30.20
N LEU A 148 4.72 -18.52 -29.04
CA LEU A 148 6.01 -19.19 -28.95
C LEU A 148 5.91 -20.71 -28.82
N GLY A 149 4.71 -21.29 -28.72
CA GLY A 149 4.45 -22.69 -28.33
C GLY A 149 5.22 -23.77 -29.10
N SER A 150 5.74 -23.47 -30.29
CA SER A 150 6.59 -24.35 -31.10
C SER A 150 8.01 -24.54 -30.55
N PHE A 151 8.53 -23.61 -29.74
CA PHE A 151 9.92 -23.61 -29.25
C PHE A 151 10.00 -23.96 -27.76
N GLY A 152 9.78 -25.24 -27.41
CA GLY A 152 9.55 -25.71 -26.04
C GLY A 152 10.52 -25.25 -24.92
N PHE A 153 11.83 -25.09 -25.18
CA PHE A 153 12.77 -24.57 -24.16
C PHE A 153 12.74 -23.04 -24.05
N PHE A 154 12.70 -22.35 -25.18
CA PHE A 154 12.66 -20.89 -25.22
C PHE A 154 11.34 -20.32 -24.68
N THR A 155 10.22 -21.05 -24.84
CA THR A 155 8.94 -20.68 -24.23
C THR A 155 9.00 -20.65 -22.71
N ALA A 156 9.69 -21.59 -22.09
CA ALA A 156 9.82 -21.67 -20.63
C ALA A 156 10.63 -20.48 -20.08
N ILE A 157 11.77 -20.16 -20.70
CA ILE A 157 12.58 -18.99 -20.33
C ILE A 157 11.78 -17.71 -20.56
N PHE A 158 11.18 -17.54 -21.73
CA PHE A 158 10.40 -16.34 -22.06
C PHE A 158 9.23 -16.15 -21.08
N ARG A 159 8.54 -17.23 -20.72
CA ARG A 159 7.45 -17.21 -19.72
C ARG A 159 7.94 -16.72 -18.37
N THR A 160 9.08 -17.20 -17.89
CA THR A 160 9.63 -16.77 -16.59
C THR A 160 10.06 -15.30 -16.61
N VAL A 161 10.78 -14.89 -17.65
CA VAL A 161 11.26 -13.51 -17.80
C VAL A 161 10.08 -12.54 -17.93
N CYS A 162 9.13 -12.82 -18.82
CA CYS A 162 7.92 -12.01 -19.00
C CYS A 162 7.08 -11.96 -17.72
N GLY A 163 6.93 -13.10 -17.03
CA GLY A 163 6.24 -13.17 -15.74
C GLY A 163 6.86 -12.25 -14.68
N ILE A 164 8.20 -12.21 -14.57
CA ILE A 164 8.90 -11.33 -13.62
C ILE A 164 8.60 -9.85 -13.93
N PHE A 165 8.68 -9.46 -15.20
CA PHE A 165 8.38 -8.08 -15.62
C PHE A 165 6.92 -7.70 -15.32
N LEU A 166 5.98 -8.59 -15.63
CA LEU A 166 4.56 -8.40 -15.36
C LEU A 166 4.26 -8.29 -13.86
N TYR A 167 4.88 -9.14 -13.03
CA TYR A 167 4.74 -9.07 -11.58
C TYR A 167 5.30 -7.77 -11.01
N ALA A 168 6.48 -7.35 -11.48
CA ALA A 168 7.06 -6.06 -11.11
C ALA A 168 6.11 -4.92 -11.49
N PHE A 169 5.51 -4.96 -12.68
CA PHE A 169 4.53 -3.98 -13.13
C PHE A 169 3.27 -3.94 -12.26
N VAL A 170 2.67 -5.10 -11.97
CA VAL A 170 1.49 -5.23 -11.09
C VAL A 170 1.81 -4.71 -9.68
N THR A 171 2.94 -5.10 -9.09
CA THR A 171 3.38 -4.64 -7.77
C THR A 171 3.54 -3.12 -7.74
N ASN A 172 4.12 -2.55 -8.79
CA ASN A 172 4.28 -1.11 -8.94
C ASN A 172 2.93 -0.37 -8.99
N ILE A 173 1.90 -0.98 -9.56
CA ILE A 173 0.57 -0.38 -9.63
C ILE A 173 -0.17 -0.50 -8.30
N ILE A 174 -0.07 -1.64 -7.61
CA ILE A 174 -0.62 -1.79 -6.25
C ILE A 174 -0.04 -0.73 -5.31
N LEU A 175 1.27 -0.47 -5.42
CA LEU A 175 1.92 0.60 -4.67
C LEU A 175 1.34 1.98 -5.00
N LEU A 176 1.13 2.26 -6.29
CA LEU A 176 0.54 3.52 -6.75
C LEU A 176 -0.89 3.70 -6.23
N CYS A 177 -1.70 2.63 -6.26
CA CYS A 177 -3.06 2.61 -5.71
C CYS A 177 -3.08 2.87 -4.20
N ASN A 178 -2.16 2.25 -3.45
CA ASN A 178 -2.01 2.48 -2.01
C ASN A 178 -1.65 3.94 -1.70
N LEU A 179 -0.74 4.53 -2.48
CA LEU A 179 -0.38 5.95 -2.36
C LEU A 179 -1.56 6.86 -2.72
N ALA A 180 -2.29 6.56 -3.80
CA ALA A 180 -3.48 7.31 -4.22
C ALA A 180 -4.57 7.37 -3.15
N LEU A 181 -4.74 6.29 -2.40
CA LEU A 181 -5.71 6.23 -1.30
C LEU A 181 -5.31 7.17 -0.14
N VAL A 182 -4.01 7.25 0.19
CA VAL A 182 -3.53 8.18 1.23
C VAL A 182 -3.62 9.63 0.75
N VAL A 183 -3.28 9.89 -0.52
CA VAL A 183 -3.43 11.21 -1.16
C VAL A 183 -4.89 11.66 -1.15
N ALA A 184 -5.82 10.76 -1.45
CA ALA A 184 -7.25 11.05 -1.41
C ALA A 184 -7.71 11.55 -0.04
N GLY A 185 -7.27 10.88 1.04
CA GLY A 185 -7.59 11.27 2.41
C GLY A 185 -6.87 12.52 2.89
N MET A 186 -5.63 12.74 2.47
CA MET A 186 -4.83 13.90 2.87
C MET A 186 -5.29 15.18 2.17
N GLU A 187 -5.50 15.13 0.86
CA GLU A 187 -5.81 16.30 0.02
C GLU A 187 -7.30 16.47 -0.29
N ASN A 188 -8.18 15.69 0.36
CA ASN A 188 -9.63 15.66 0.12
C ASN A 188 -9.98 15.50 -1.38
N CYS A 189 -9.13 14.81 -2.14
CA CYS A 189 -9.35 14.50 -3.55
C CYS A 189 -9.95 13.10 -3.69
N SER A 190 -10.66 12.83 -4.78
CA SER A 190 -11.26 11.52 -5.01
C SER A 190 -11.10 11.04 -6.46
N GLY A 191 -11.32 9.75 -6.67
CA GLY A 191 -11.20 9.03 -7.93
C GLY A 191 -9.90 9.27 -8.71
N CYS A 192 -10.03 9.48 -10.02
CA CYS A 192 -8.90 9.62 -10.94
C CYS A 192 -7.99 10.80 -10.59
N LYS A 193 -8.51 11.86 -9.97
CA LYS A 193 -7.70 13.01 -9.54
C LYS A 193 -6.67 12.61 -8.49
N ALA A 194 -7.05 11.73 -7.55
CA ALA A 194 -6.14 11.21 -6.53
C ALA A 194 -5.08 10.28 -7.14
N ILE A 195 -5.45 9.44 -8.10
CA ILE A 195 -4.53 8.56 -8.83
C ILE A 195 -3.50 9.37 -9.63
N TYR A 196 -3.97 10.37 -10.38
CA TYR A 196 -3.10 11.25 -11.14
C TYR A 196 -2.12 12.02 -10.24
N ARG A 197 -2.59 12.55 -9.11
CA ARG A 197 -1.70 13.20 -8.14
C ARG A 197 -0.70 12.24 -7.51
N ALA A 198 -1.10 11.03 -7.16
CA ALA A 198 -0.18 10.00 -6.68
C ALA A 198 0.89 9.63 -7.72
N TYR A 199 0.50 9.59 -8.99
CA TYR A 199 1.43 9.38 -10.10
C TYR A 199 2.44 10.53 -10.22
N LEU A 200 1.99 11.79 -10.14
CA LEU A 200 2.87 12.96 -10.11
C LEU A 200 3.79 12.98 -8.87
N LEU A 201 3.28 12.54 -7.73
CA LEU A 201 4.07 12.42 -6.50
C LEU A 201 5.21 11.43 -6.70
N ARG A 202 4.91 10.27 -7.30
CA ARG A 202 5.88 9.23 -7.63
C ARG A 202 6.86 9.65 -8.73
N LYS A 203 6.52 10.54 -9.66
CA LYS A 203 7.43 10.99 -10.73
C LYS A 203 8.34 12.16 -10.31
N GLY A 204 8.06 12.83 -9.20
CA GLY A 204 8.82 14.01 -8.76
C GLY A 204 10.24 13.73 -8.25
N LYS A 205 11.01 14.78 -7.95
CA LYS A 205 12.42 14.72 -7.48
C LYS A 205 12.68 13.79 -6.28
N ASN A 206 11.66 13.52 -5.45
CA ASN A 206 11.77 12.63 -4.28
C ASN A 206 11.21 11.22 -4.53
N SER A 207 11.04 10.83 -5.79
CA SER A 207 10.52 9.53 -6.22
C SER A 207 11.30 8.36 -5.62
N MET A 208 12.63 8.47 -5.58
CA MET A 208 13.50 7.42 -5.06
C MET A 208 13.27 7.15 -3.57
N ALA A 209 12.96 8.18 -2.79
CA ALA A 209 12.64 8.00 -1.38
C ALA A 209 11.33 7.21 -1.17
N LEU A 210 10.30 7.48 -1.98
CA LEU A 210 9.06 6.71 -1.96
C LEU A 210 9.27 5.27 -2.41
N ILE A 211 10.07 5.05 -3.45
CA ILE A 211 10.34 3.72 -3.98
C ILE A 211 11.12 2.89 -2.95
N PHE A 212 12.11 3.47 -2.28
CA PHE A 212 12.86 2.79 -1.23
C PHE A 212 11.99 2.47 0.00
N TRP A 213 11.17 3.43 0.42
CA TRP A 213 10.22 3.22 1.52
C TRP A 213 9.23 2.09 1.21
N ALA A 214 8.62 2.16 0.03
CA ALA A 214 7.72 1.15 -0.50
C ALA A 214 8.36 -0.23 -0.56
N PHE A 215 9.63 -0.28 -0.96
CA PHE A 215 10.39 -1.52 -0.98
C PHE A 215 10.55 -2.08 0.43
N LEU A 216 10.91 -1.24 1.41
CA LEU A 216 11.10 -1.66 2.79
C LEU A 216 9.80 -2.17 3.44
N THR A 217 8.66 -1.50 3.19
CA THR A 217 7.37 -1.96 3.72
C THR A 217 6.90 -3.26 3.07
N ASN A 218 7.07 -3.40 1.76
CA ASN A 218 6.77 -4.66 1.04
C ASN A 218 7.65 -5.82 1.51
N LEU A 219 8.94 -5.56 1.80
CA LEU A 219 9.84 -6.56 2.36
C LEU A 219 9.40 -6.98 3.77
N GLY A 220 8.97 -6.02 4.60
CA GLY A 220 8.42 -6.30 5.92
C GLY A 220 7.17 -7.17 5.86
N LEU A 221 6.21 -6.83 5.00
CA LEU A 221 4.99 -7.62 4.79
C LEU A 221 5.32 -9.04 4.30
N ALA A 222 6.23 -9.17 3.33
CA ALA A 222 6.66 -10.48 2.81
C ALA A 222 7.37 -11.34 3.87
N SER A 223 8.14 -10.72 4.78
CA SER A 223 8.78 -11.40 5.90
C SER A 223 7.73 -11.96 6.88
N VAL A 224 6.69 -11.17 7.20
CA VAL A 224 5.59 -11.62 8.08
C VAL A 224 4.75 -12.72 7.42
N GLU A 225 4.49 -12.63 6.11
CA GLU A 225 3.86 -13.71 5.34
C GLU A 225 4.70 -14.99 5.36
N ALA A 226 6.02 -14.89 5.19
CA ALA A 226 6.91 -16.04 5.26
C ALA A 226 6.94 -16.65 6.67
N LEU A 227 6.93 -15.80 7.71
CA LEU A 227 6.83 -16.22 9.11
C LEU A 227 5.54 -16.99 9.37
N PHE A 228 4.41 -16.49 8.86
CA PHE A 228 3.11 -17.18 8.92
C PHE A 228 3.17 -18.56 8.28
N CYS A 229 3.70 -18.65 7.05
CA CYS A 229 3.85 -19.91 6.34
C CYS A 229 4.78 -20.90 7.07
N PHE A 230 5.88 -20.40 7.63
CA PHE A 230 6.83 -21.24 8.35
C PHE A 230 6.25 -21.78 9.67
N ARG A 231 5.54 -20.93 10.42
CA ARG A 231 5.02 -21.27 11.75
C ARG A 231 3.69 -22.02 11.71
N LEU A 232 2.75 -21.59 10.86
CA LEU A 232 1.37 -22.07 10.90
C LEU A 232 1.01 -23.04 9.78
N VAL A 233 1.68 -22.98 8.63
CA VAL A 233 1.34 -23.84 7.48
C VAL A 233 2.16 -25.14 7.49
N ARG A 234 3.31 -25.17 8.18
CA ARG A 234 4.24 -26.32 8.18
C ARG A 234 4.15 -27.37 9.31
N PRO A 235 3.40 -27.24 10.42
CA PRO A 235 3.37 -28.29 11.43
C PRO A 235 2.17 -29.26 11.28
N HIS A 236 2.46 -30.57 11.26
CA HIS A 236 1.49 -31.66 11.51
C HIS A 236 1.04 -31.67 12.99
N GLN A 237 0.52 -30.54 13.50
CA GLN A 237 0.14 -30.38 14.89
C GLN A 237 -1.38 -30.17 15.04
N ARG A 238 -1.94 -30.69 16.13
CA ARG A 238 -3.36 -30.49 16.47
C ARG A 238 -3.63 -29.00 16.69
N PRO A 239 -4.78 -28.48 16.23
CA PRO A 239 -5.15 -27.09 16.48
C PRO A 239 -5.19 -26.85 17.99
N SER A 240 -4.35 -25.95 18.47
CA SER A 240 -4.27 -25.56 19.88
C SER A 240 -4.44 -24.05 20.01
N LEU A 241 -4.90 -23.59 21.17
CA LEU A 241 -5.01 -22.17 21.48
C LEU A 241 -3.67 -21.44 21.32
N SER A 242 -2.55 -22.12 21.59
CA SER A 242 -1.20 -21.57 21.38
C SER A 242 -0.93 -21.21 19.92
N ILE A 243 -1.35 -22.08 18.98
CA ILE A 243 -1.19 -21.85 17.54
C ILE A 243 -2.10 -20.72 17.06
N ALA A 244 -3.33 -20.64 17.59
CA ALA A 244 -4.25 -19.55 17.28
C ALA A 244 -3.72 -18.19 17.77
N LEU A 245 -3.16 -18.13 18.98
CA LEU A 245 -2.53 -16.93 19.53
C LEU A 245 -1.27 -16.52 18.75
N GLU A 246 -0.46 -17.49 18.32
CA GLU A 246 0.70 -17.22 17.45
C GLU A 246 0.25 -16.62 16.12
N GLY A 247 -0.81 -17.17 15.50
CA GLY A 247 -1.40 -16.61 14.29
C GLY A 247 -1.96 -15.20 14.48
N LEU A 248 -2.65 -14.96 15.59
CA LEU A 248 -3.16 -13.64 15.95
C LEU A 248 -2.03 -12.62 16.11
N LEU A 249 -0.91 -13.01 16.75
CA LEU A 249 0.26 -12.16 16.93
C LEU A 249 0.92 -11.83 15.59
N ILE A 250 1.03 -12.80 14.68
CA ILE A 250 1.56 -12.57 13.33
C ILE A 250 0.63 -11.63 12.53
N ALA A 251 -0.69 -11.81 12.61
CA ALA A 251 -1.65 -10.90 11.98
C ALA A 251 -1.61 -9.48 12.58
N TYR A 252 -1.33 -9.38 13.88
CA TYR A 252 -1.13 -8.10 14.56
C TYR A 252 0.16 -7.39 14.09
N LEU A 253 1.28 -8.11 13.92
CA LEU A 253 2.51 -7.56 13.33
C LEU A 253 2.27 -7.06 11.90
N TYR A 254 1.55 -7.83 11.08
CA TYR A 254 1.17 -7.43 9.73
C TYR A 254 0.35 -6.12 9.74
N SER A 255 -0.58 -6.00 10.70
CA SER A 255 -1.41 -4.81 10.89
C SER A 255 -0.60 -3.58 11.31
N ILE A 256 0.40 -3.73 12.17
CA ILE A 256 1.32 -2.65 12.56
C ILE A 256 2.06 -2.11 11.33
N ILE A 257 2.58 -3.00 10.46
CA ILE A 257 3.32 -2.59 9.26
C ILE A 257 2.41 -1.78 8.32
N ILE A 258 1.16 -2.18 8.14
CA ILE A 258 0.17 -1.42 7.33
C ILE A 258 -0.09 -0.03 7.91
N VAL A 259 -0.30 0.05 9.23
CA VAL A 259 -0.53 1.35 9.90
C VAL A 259 0.70 2.23 9.77
N LEU A 260 1.90 1.68 9.96
CA LEU A 260 3.15 2.42 9.83
C LEU A 260 3.39 2.92 8.40
N ASP A 261 3.07 2.11 7.39
CA ASP A 261 3.10 2.50 5.97
C ASP A 261 2.20 3.73 5.73
N THR A 262 0.98 3.71 6.27
CA THR A 262 0.04 4.83 6.10
C THR A 262 0.50 6.11 6.79
N ILE A 263 1.08 6.02 7.99
CA ILE A 263 1.64 7.16 8.72
C ILE A 263 2.81 7.75 7.93
N ALA A 264 3.70 6.90 7.41
CA ALA A 264 4.85 7.35 6.63
C ALA A 264 4.43 8.02 5.32
N CYS A 265 3.42 7.50 4.61
CA CYS A 265 2.85 8.18 3.45
C CYS A 265 2.28 9.56 3.81
N CYS A 266 1.64 9.72 4.97
CA CYS A 266 1.14 11.02 5.44
C CYS A 266 2.29 12.02 5.65
N PHE A 267 3.38 11.58 6.31
CA PHE A 267 4.58 12.42 6.48
C PHE A 267 5.23 12.78 5.17
N PHE A 268 5.28 11.85 4.21
CA PHE A 268 5.84 12.11 2.89
C PHE A 268 5.03 13.20 2.15
N ILE A 269 3.69 13.08 2.12
CA ILE A 269 2.82 14.08 1.51
C ILE A 269 3.00 15.44 2.19
N LYS A 270 2.98 15.47 3.54
CA LYS A 270 3.19 16.70 4.30
C LYS A 270 4.56 17.33 4.02
N SER A 271 5.62 16.55 3.88
CA SER A 271 6.96 17.08 3.57
C SER A 271 7.08 17.77 2.20
N ARG A 272 6.06 17.60 1.34
CA ARG A 272 6.01 18.17 -0.01
C ARG A 272 5.01 19.31 -0.13
N THR A 273 4.03 19.39 0.77
CA THR A 273 3.18 20.58 0.88
C THR A 273 3.98 21.61 1.69
N PRO A 274 4.53 22.68 1.07
CA PRO A 274 5.06 23.78 1.86
C PRO A 274 3.91 24.31 2.73
N ASP A 275 4.20 24.68 3.97
CA ASP A 275 3.24 25.26 4.91
C ASP A 275 2.71 26.60 4.35
N SER A 276 1.82 26.55 3.36
CA SER A 276 1.13 27.71 2.79
C SER A 276 -0.02 28.18 3.70
N SER A 277 0.13 27.97 5.01
CA SER A 277 -0.80 28.42 6.05
C SER A 277 -0.08 29.20 7.15
N THR A 278 1.04 29.83 6.82
CA THR A 278 1.57 31.03 7.49
C THR A 278 1.64 32.17 6.48
N GLU A 279 0.50 32.52 5.91
CA GLU A 279 0.30 33.85 5.31
C GLU A 279 -1.20 34.15 5.33
N ASN A 280 -1.62 34.80 6.41
CA ASN A 280 -2.83 35.61 6.40
C ASN A 280 -2.57 36.81 7.31
N GLY A 281 -2.40 37.99 6.71
CA GLY A 281 -2.32 39.25 7.46
C GLY A 281 -1.18 40.19 7.05
N ASN A 282 -1.16 40.65 5.81
CA ASN A 282 -0.97 42.07 5.55
C ASN A 282 -1.49 42.40 4.15
N GLY A 283 -2.61 43.12 4.12
CA GLY A 283 -3.04 43.79 2.90
C GLY A 283 -2.05 44.90 2.54
N ILE A 284 -1.96 45.21 1.25
CA ILE A 284 -1.96 46.57 0.72
C ILE A 284 -2.27 46.43 -0.77
N TYR A 285 -3.33 47.15 -1.15
CA TYR A 285 -3.70 47.50 -2.51
C TYR A 285 -2.51 48.11 -3.25
N ASN A 286 -2.22 47.64 -4.46
CA ASN A 286 -1.71 48.47 -5.56
C ASN A 286 -2.47 47.99 -6.79
N GLN A 287 -3.56 48.66 -7.17
CA GLN A 287 -3.54 49.74 -8.17
C GLN A 287 -2.57 49.46 -9.32
N ILE A 288 -3.11 48.97 -10.42
CA ILE A 288 -2.60 49.29 -11.75
C ILE A 288 -3.71 50.11 -12.39
N GLU A 289 -3.57 51.43 -12.29
CA GLU A 289 -4.12 52.37 -13.28
C GLU A 289 -3.49 52.02 -14.63
N LEU A 290 -4.34 51.83 -15.65
CA LEU A 290 -3.97 51.99 -17.04
C LEU A 290 -4.42 53.40 -17.44
N VAL A 291 -3.43 54.27 -17.61
CA VAL A 291 -3.47 55.41 -18.55
C VAL A 291 -3.11 54.87 -19.93
#